data_AF-A0A448TUW0-F1
#
_entry.id   AF-A0A448TUW0-F1
#
_cell.length_a   1.000
_cell.length_b   1.000
_cell.length_c   1.000
_cell.angle_alpha   90.00
_cell.angle_beta   90.00
_cell.angle_gamma   90.00
#
_symmetry.space_group_name_H-M   'P 1'
#
loop_
_entity.id
_entity.type
_entity.pdbx_description
1 polymer ?
#
loop_
_entity_poly.entity_id
_entity_poly.type
_entity_poly.pdbx_seq_one_letter_code
_entity_poly.pdbx_strand_id
1 'polypeptide(L)'
;MTNISSERLKNERIRIGFTQEELGNKCGVTKLAQFNYEKGTRFPTSEYLEKAAQLGVDVQYVITGTPSHSNINAEEAFLLQQFRQLTADQKKMMLSFLLGGFTGMNQPAQATSPMVGGNNTGSLIIGDKGTINNIKTEKYITRTKAEVKPNETHISQEMARKIKDLVDEIVALELKIRKNPRTYSGVWAALNKHCGVTTYKLIPLDRYTKAETYLRKWIGRLQSTKSAPKKMGSDYRNKKYAYIKLNMKQLGIEGWLDELLRVKYGVTSLKDLTDEELQKVYNSVSSKKASAKR
;
A
#
# COMPACT_ATOMS: atom_id res chain seq x y z
N MET A 1 21.54 -20.91 16.50
CA MET A 1 20.68 -20.13 17.41
C MET A 1 20.14 -18.94 16.65
N THR A 2 18.86 -18.62 16.78
CA THR A 2 18.27 -17.40 16.17
C THR A 2 18.70 -16.19 17.01
N ASN A 3 19.34 -15.20 16.38
CA ASN A 3 19.86 -14.04 17.10
C ASN A 3 18.74 -13.01 17.34
N ILE A 4 18.07 -13.10 18.49
CA ILE A 4 16.81 -12.39 18.75
C ILE A 4 16.99 -10.86 18.71
N SER A 5 18.15 -10.33 19.12
CA SER A 5 18.47 -8.90 19.05
C SER A 5 18.55 -8.38 17.61
N SER A 6 19.05 -9.19 16.67
CA SER A 6 19.09 -8.87 15.24
C SER A 6 17.70 -8.71 14.62
N GLU A 7 16.75 -9.55 15.02
CA GLU A 7 15.37 -9.45 14.59
C GLU A 7 14.67 -8.23 15.20
N ARG A 8 14.92 -7.93 16.49
CA ARG A 8 14.43 -6.71 17.14
C ARG A 8 14.99 -5.44 16.48
N LEU A 9 16.28 -5.39 16.15
CA LEU A 9 16.89 -4.27 15.41
C LEU A 9 16.25 -4.06 14.02
N LYS A 10 15.99 -5.15 13.29
CA LYS A 10 15.29 -5.13 12.01
C LYS A 10 13.85 -4.60 12.16
N ASN A 11 13.13 -5.05 13.19
CA ASN A 11 11.76 -4.61 13.47
C ASN A 11 11.72 -3.12 13.83
N GLU A 12 12.65 -2.66 14.66
CA GLU A 12 12.79 -1.25 15.02
C GLU A 12 13.11 -0.36 13.82
N ARG A 13 14.05 -0.75 12.96
CA ARG A 13 14.31 -0.04 11.71
C ARG A 13 13.05 0.09 10.84
N ILE A 14 12.24 -0.97 10.78
CA ILE A 14 10.97 -0.97 10.04
C ILE A 14 9.94 -0.05 10.72
N ARG A 15 9.86 -0.03 12.06
CA ARG A 15 8.97 0.85 12.84
C ARG A 15 9.26 2.34 12.57
N ILE A 16 10.52 2.73 12.49
CA ILE A 16 10.94 4.11 12.16
C ILE A 16 11.04 4.38 10.65
N GLY A 17 10.68 3.42 9.80
CA GLY A 17 10.48 3.61 8.35
C GLY A 17 11.74 3.61 7.47
N PHE A 18 12.95 3.43 8.02
CA PHE A 18 14.19 3.46 7.21
C PHE A 18 14.44 2.15 6.46
N THR A 19 15.06 2.24 5.27
CA THR A 19 15.71 1.10 4.63
C THR A 19 17.03 0.75 5.32
N GLN A 20 17.56 -0.46 5.06
CA GLN A 20 18.87 -0.90 5.56
C GLN A 20 20.03 0.01 5.10
N GLU A 21 19.85 0.73 3.99
CA GLU A 21 20.84 1.64 3.43
C GLU A 21 20.79 3.01 4.13
N GLU A 22 19.59 3.55 4.36
CA GLU A 22 19.40 4.82 5.08
C GLU A 22 19.81 4.72 6.55
N LEU A 23 19.40 3.67 7.28
CA LEU A 23 19.80 3.51 8.68
C LEU A 23 21.31 3.23 8.79
N GLY A 24 21.85 2.38 7.92
CA GLY A 24 23.29 2.10 7.88
C GLY A 24 24.09 3.39 7.70
N ASN A 25 23.81 4.14 6.63
CA ASN A 25 24.52 5.38 6.31
C ASN A 25 24.37 6.42 7.42
N LYS A 26 23.18 6.57 8.03
CA LYS A 26 22.94 7.50 9.15
C LYS A 26 23.69 7.10 10.43
N CYS A 27 23.88 5.82 10.68
CA CYS A 27 24.71 5.33 11.80
C CYS A 27 26.21 5.20 11.45
N GLY A 28 26.65 5.64 10.27
CA GLY A 28 28.05 5.61 9.85
C GLY A 28 28.58 4.25 9.40
N VAL A 29 27.70 3.31 9.02
CA VAL A 29 28.07 1.95 8.59
C VAL A 29 27.55 1.63 7.19
N THR A 30 28.18 0.70 6.48
CA THR A 30 27.70 0.30 5.15
C THR A 30 26.39 -0.49 5.23
N LYS A 31 25.58 -0.44 4.17
CA LYS A 31 24.40 -1.30 3.95
C LYS A 31 24.68 -2.80 4.20
N LEU A 32 25.89 -3.26 3.89
CA LEU A 32 26.32 -4.65 4.14
C LEU A 32 26.55 -4.93 5.63
N ALA A 33 27.09 -3.96 6.39
CA ALA A 33 27.17 -4.07 7.85
C ALA A 33 25.77 -4.13 8.46
N GLN A 34 24.85 -3.25 8.05
CA GLN A 34 23.45 -3.27 8.50
C GLN A 34 22.77 -4.62 8.22
N PHE A 35 22.93 -5.14 7.00
CA PHE A 35 22.41 -6.46 6.64
C PHE A 35 23.00 -7.58 7.53
N ASN A 36 24.29 -7.54 7.83
CA ASN A 36 24.94 -8.53 8.71
C ASN A 36 24.50 -8.41 10.18
N TYR A 37 24.16 -7.20 10.64
CA TYR A 37 23.55 -6.99 11.96
C TYR A 37 22.15 -7.59 12.04
N GLU A 38 21.29 -7.35 11.04
CA GLU A 38 19.92 -7.89 10.97
C GLU A 38 19.87 -9.40 10.66
N LYS A 39 20.93 -9.96 10.08
CA LYS A 39 21.13 -11.41 9.91
C LYS A 39 21.71 -12.08 11.15
N GLY A 40 22.25 -11.32 12.10
CA GLY A 40 22.92 -11.84 13.30
C GLY A 40 24.27 -12.48 13.05
N THR A 41 24.90 -12.21 11.90
CA THR A 41 26.27 -12.64 11.57
C THR A 41 27.34 -11.68 12.09
N ARG A 42 26.96 -10.49 12.55
CA ARG A 42 27.79 -9.54 13.29
C ARG A 42 26.90 -8.79 14.30
N PHE A 43 27.48 -8.24 15.36
CA PHE A 43 26.79 -7.36 16.31
C PHE A 43 27.14 -5.88 16.03
N PRO A 44 26.21 -4.92 16.26
CA PRO A 44 26.51 -3.49 16.19
C PRO A 44 27.46 -3.03 17.30
N THR A 45 28.13 -1.90 17.09
CA THR A 45 28.92 -1.21 18.12
C THR A 45 28.04 -0.32 19.01
N SER A 46 28.55 0.09 20.17
CA SER A 46 27.93 1.12 21.02
C SER A 46 27.67 2.42 20.25
N GLU A 47 28.66 2.90 19.50
CA GLU A 47 28.58 4.09 18.65
C GLU A 47 27.47 4.00 17.59
N TYR A 48 27.26 2.82 16.99
CA TYR A 48 26.13 2.59 16.08
C TYR A 48 24.80 2.69 16.85
N LEU A 49 24.71 2.10 18.05
CA LEU A 49 23.48 2.06 18.83
C LEU A 49 23.10 3.44 19.38
N GLU A 50 24.07 4.26 19.75
CA GLU A 50 23.86 5.67 20.12
C GLU A 50 23.23 6.47 18.97
N LYS A 51 23.82 6.40 17.77
CA LYS A 51 23.28 7.05 16.56
C LYS A 51 21.89 6.48 16.19
N ALA A 52 21.67 5.18 16.38
CA ALA A 52 20.37 4.57 16.17
C ALA A 52 19.31 5.09 17.16
N ALA A 53 19.66 5.28 18.44
CA ALA A 53 18.77 5.85 19.45
C ALA A 53 18.36 7.29 19.10
N GLN A 54 19.30 8.12 18.64
CA GLN A 54 19.01 9.49 18.14
C GLN A 54 18.06 9.50 16.93
N LEU A 55 17.99 8.40 16.17
CA LEU A 55 17.06 8.18 15.06
C LEU A 55 15.73 7.54 15.48
N GLY A 56 15.53 7.31 16.79
CA GLY A 56 14.30 6.77 17.37
C GLY A 56 14.24 5.24 17.49
N VAL A 57 15.36 4.52 17.32
CA VAL A 57 15.45 3.08 17.65
C VAL A 57 15.45 2.89 19.16
N ASP A 58 14.57 2.03 19.65
CA ASP A 58 14.55 1.61 21.05
C ASP A 58 15.68 0.60 21.33
N VAL A 59 16.84 1.11 21.74
CA VAL A 59 18.02 0.28 22.04
C VAL A 59 17.78 -0.67 23.23
N GLN A 60 16.95 -0.29 24.20
CA GLN A 60 16.57 -1.17 25.31
C GLN A 60 15.78 -2.37 24.79
N TYR A 61 14.80 -2.15 23.89
CA TYR A 61 14.06 -3.20 23.21
C TYR A 61 14.97 -4.09 22.36
N VAL A 62 15.88 -3.51 21.56
CA VAL A 62 16.82 -4.28 20.72
C VAL A 62 17.65 -5.26 21.56
N ILE A 63 18.20 -4.80 22.68
CA ILE A 63 19.07 -5.60 23.55
C ILE A 63 18.23 -6.57 24.41
N THR A 64 17.33 -6.05 25.24
CA THR A 64 16.63 -6.84 26.27
C THR A 64 15.37 -7.53 25.73
N GLY A 65 14.62 -6.86 24.86
CA GLY A 65 13.27 -7.26 24.44
C GLY A 65 12.14 -6.56 25.17
N THR A 66 12.46 -5.80 26.23
CA THR A 66 11.51 -4.95 26.93
C THR A 66 11.52 -3.56 26.29
N PRO A 67 10.39 -3.03 25.79
CA PRO A 67 10.31 -1.66 25.30
C PRO A 67 10.71 -0.66 26.39
N SER A 68 11.44 0.39 25.99
CA SER A 68 11.63 1.55 26.86
C SER A 68 10.33 2.34 26.93
N HIS A 69 9.89 2.69 28.13
CA HIS A 69 8.77 3.62 28.34
C HIS A 69 9.19 5.09 28.13
N SER A 70 10.26 5.34 27.37
CA SER A 70 10.88 6.66 27.17
C SER A 70 10.18 7.50 26.10
N ASN A 71 9.47 6.85 25.17
CA ASN A 71 8.87 7.47 23.99
C ASN A 71 7.32 7.45 24.06
N ILE A 72 6.79 7.56 25.28
CA ILE A 72 5.36 7.74 25.55
C ILE A 72 4.91 9.14 25.14
N ASN A 73 3.74 9.25 24.52
CA ASN A 73 3.16 10.54 24.15
C ASN A 73 2.54 11.25 25.37
N ALA A 74 2.14 12.52 25.21
CA ALA A 74 1.62 13.34 26.33
C ALA A 74 0.35 12.77 26.98
N GLU A 75 -0.53 12.11 26.21
CA GLU A 75 -1.76 11.47 26.70
C GLU A 75 -1.42 10.19 27.50
N GLU A 76 -0.46 9.40 27.02
CA GLU A 76 0.07 8.21 27.70
C GLU A 76 0.83 8.55 28.99
N ALA A 77 1.64 9.60 28.96
CA ALA A 77 2.36 10.11 30.13
C ALA A 77 1.39 10.61 31.21
N PHE A 78 0.35 11.36 30.83
CA PHE A 78 -0.71 11.79 31.74
C PHE A 78 -1.51 10.60 32.31
N LEU A 79 -1.87 9.62 31.47
CA LEU A 79 -2.55 8.40 31.90
C LEU A 79 -1.71 7.62 32.93
N LEU A 80 -0.40 7.49 32.70
CA LEU A 80 0.53 6.85 33.64
C LEU A 80 0.70 7.65 34.94
N GLN A 81 0.73 8.99 34.87
CA GLN A 81 0.77 9.87 36.03
C GLN A 81 -0.48 9.72 36.91
N GLN A 82 -1.67 9.73 36.30
CA GLN A 82 -2.93 9.55 37.04
C GLN A 82 -3.07 8.12 37.57
N PHE A 83 -2.77 7.10 36.76
CA PHE A 83 -2.80 5.70 37.19
C PHE A 83 -1.88 5.43 38.37
N ARG A 84 -0.69 6.06 38.44
CA ARG A 84 0.23 5.92 39.58
C ARG A 84 -0.37 6.43 40.91
N GLN A 85 -1.19 7.48 40.87
CA GLN A 85 -1.81 8.09 42.05
C GLN A 85 -2.99 7.27 42.63
N LEU A 86 -3.62 6.40 41.84
CA LEU A 86 -4.76 5.59 42.26
C LEU A 86 -4.42 4.59 43.40
N THR A 87 -5.42 4.21 44.21
CA THR A 87 -5.27 3.14 45.21
C THR A 87 -5.10 1.76 44.55
N ALA A 88 -4.67 0.75 45.32
CA ALA A 88 -4.47 -0.61 44.80
C ALA A 88 -5.75 -1.19 44.15
N ASP A 89 -6.93 -0.95 44.73
CA ASP A 89 -8.18 -1.50 44.24
C ASP A 89 -8.78 -0.68 43.08
N GLN A 90 -8.56 0.63 43.05
CA GLN A 90 -8.83 1.45 41.86
C GLN A 90 -7.96 0.99 40.67
N LYS A 91 -6.67 0.68 40.90
CA LYS A 91 -5.77 0.12 39.89
C LYS A 91 -6.27 -1.23 39.38
N LYS A 92 -6.69 -2.14 40.26
CA LYS A 92 -7.31 -3.43 39.88
C LYS A 92 -8.58 -3.24 39.05
N MET A 93 -9.49 -2.35 39.48
CA MET A 93 -10.76 -2.09 38.80
C MET A 93 -10.56 -1.53 37.39
N MET A 94 -9.68 -0.53 37.24
CA MET A 94 -9.32 0.05 35.95
C MET A 94 -8.63 -0.96 35.03
N LEU A 95 -7.76 -1.82 35.58
CA LEU A 95 -7.11 -2.89 34.82
C LEU A 95 -8.11 -3.98 34.39
N SER A 96 -9.06 -4.35 35.25
CA SER A 96 -10.16 -5.27 34.93
C SER A 96 -11.01 -4.75 33.77
N PHE A 97 -11.38 -3.47 33.80
CA PHE A 97 -12.12 -2.81 32.72
C PHE A 97 -11.34 -2.86 31.39
N LEU A 98 -10.05 -2.54 31.40
CA LEU A 98 -9.19 -2.56 30.22
C LEU A 98 -8.93 -3.98 29.66
N LEU A 99 -9.00 -5.01 30.49
CA LEU A 99 -8.84 -6.41 30.10
C LEU A 99 -10.16 -7.12 29.73
N GLY A 100 -11.28 -6.38 29.62
CA GLY A 100 -12.58 -6.92 29.23
C GLY A 100 -13.40 -7.55 30.37
N GLY A 101 -12.98 -7.37 31.62
CA GLY A 101 -13.60 -7.94 32.81
C GLY A 101 -14.90 -7.23 33.22
N PHE A 102 -15.99 -7.51 32.51
CA PHE A 102 -17.36 -7.25 32.95
C PHE A 102 -18.13 -8.58 33.10
N THR A 103 -17.63 -9.45 33.97
CA THR A 103 -18.18 -10.80 34.22
C THR A 103 -18.62 -10.96 35.67
N GLY A 104 -19.87 -10.60 35.95
CA GLY A 104 -20.63 -11.07 37.12
C GLY A 104 -20.29 -10.45 38.48
N MET A 105 -21.08 -9.47 38.91
CA MET A 105 -21.44 -9.31 40.32
C MET A 105 -22.97 -9.22 40.41
N ASN A 106 -23.57 -10.06 41.26
CA ASN A 106 -25.03 -10.18 41.38
C ASN A 106 -25.66 -8.97 42.07
N GLN A 107 -26.84 -8.56 41.59
CA GLN A 107 -27.79 -7.76 42.38
C GLN A 107 -28.83 -8.68 43.04
N PRO A 108 -29.19 -8.45 44.32
CA PRO A 108 -30.44 -8.91 44.89
C PRO A 108 -31.55 -7.85 44.71
N ALA A 109 -32.27 -7.96 43.59
CA ALA A 109 -33.72 -7.77 43.37
C ALA A 109 -34.57 -6.64 44.04
N GLN A 110 -35.69 -6.33 43.35
CA GLN A 110 -36.89 -5.56 43.78
C GLN A 110 -36.72 -4.03 43.88
N ALA A 111 -37.68 -3.18 43.46
CA ALA A 111 -38.85 -3.28 42.55
C ALA A 111 -39.28 -1.83 42.17
N THR A 112 -40.25 -1.49 41.31
CA THR A 112 -41.32 -2.21 40.57
C THR A 112 -41.34 -1.74 39.10
N SER A 113 -42.50 -1.73 38.41
CA SER A 113 -42.78 -0.95 37.19
C SER A 113 -44.28 -0.64 37.08
N PRO A 114 -44.67 0.47 36.44
CA PRO A 114 -45.56 0.34 35.28
C PRO A 114 -45.06 1.09 34.03
N MET A 115 -45.65 0.77 32.88
CA MET A 115 -45.22 1.24 31.56
C MET A 115 -45.68 2.67 31.23
N VAL A 116 -44.79 3.47 30.64
CA VAL A 116 -45.12 4.54 29.67
C VAL A 116 -44.14 4.41 28.50
N GLY A 117 -44.66 4.42 27.27
CA GLY A 117 -43.84 4.26 26.06
C GLY A 117 -43.33 5.59 25.49
N GLY A 118 -42.07 5.64 25.08
CA GLY A 118 -41.45 6.78 24.40
C GLY A 118 -40.02 6.45 23.96
N ASN A 119 -39.69 6.72 22.69
CA ASN A 119 -38.41 6.30 22.10
C ASN A 119 -37.27 7.28 22.38
N ASN A 120 -36.07 6.74 22.63
CA ASN A 120 -34.74 7.28 22.31
C ASN A 120 -34.54 8.81 22.40
N THR A 121 -33.96 9.30 23.50
CA THR A 121 -32.57 9.81 23.53
C THR A 121 -32.16 10.19 24.95
N GLY A 122 -30.91 9.89 25.34
CA GLY A 122 -30.43 10.12 26.71
C GLY A 122 -29.98 11.56 26.96
N SER A 123 -30.58 12.21 27.96
CA SER A 123 -30.11 13.46 28.56
C SER A 123 -30.10 13.29 30.09
N LEU A 124 -29.05 13.74 30.78
CA LEU A 124 -28.91 13.61 32.24
C LEU A 124 -28.01 14.70 32.84
N ILE A 125 -28.46 15.32 33.95
CA ILE A 125 -27.89 16.47 34.68
C ILE A 125 -28.58 16.54 36.08
N ILE A 126 -28.18 17.27 37.14
CA ILE A 126 -27.23 18.37 37.41
C ILE A 126 -26.50 18.10 38.76
N GLY A 127 -25.26 18.58 38.95
CA GLY A 127 -24.71 18.92 40.29
C GLY A 127 -23.19 18.71 40.46
N ASP A 128 -22.40 19.66 40.99
CA ASP A 128 -22.60 21.10 41.25
C ASP A 128 -21.26 21.84 41.06
N LYS A 129 -21.29 23.17 40.85
CA LYS A 129 -20.15 24.10 40.80
C LYS A 129 -19.01 23.78 39.83
N GLY A 130 -19.37 23.29 38.64
CA GLY A 130 -18.53 23.39 37.46
C GLY A 130 -19.39 23.71 36.23
N THR A 131 -19.16 24.85 35.56
CA THR A 131 -19.75 25.10 34.24
C THR A 131 -19.03 24.24 33.21
N ILE A 132 -19.49 22.99 33.08
CA ILE A 132 -18.92 22.04 32.11
C ILE A 132 -19.34 22.48 30.70
N ASN A 133 -18.57 23.41 30.14
CA ASN A 133 -18.46 23.55 28.69
C ASN A 133 -17.91 22.23 28.16
N ASN A 134 -18.80 21.31 27.81
CA ASN A 134 -18.45 20.02 27.22
C ASN A 134 -18.03 20.26 25.76
N ILE A 135 -16.85 20.87 25.58
CA ILE A 135 -16.21 21.10 24.29
C ILE A 135 -15.75 19.73 23.78
N LYS A 136 -16.70 19.02 23.18
CA LYS A 136 -16.52 17.75 22.51
C LYS A 136 -15.68 18.02 21.26
N THR A 137 -14.38 18.17 21.46
CA THR A 137 -13.38 18.38 20.41
C THR A 137 -13.16 17.05 19.71
N GLU A 138 -14.20 16.59 19.01
CA GLU A 138 -14.07 15.55 18.00
C GLU A 138 -12.97 16.03 17.06
N LYS A 139 -11.89 15.25 16.94
CA LYS A 139 -10.66 15.64 16.23
C LYS A 139 -10.96 15.65 14.74
N TYR A 140 -11.65 16.70 14.30
CA TYR A 140 -12.18 16.87 12.98
C TYR A 140 -11.02 17.21 12.06
N ILE A 141 -10.29 16.16 11.63
CA ILE A 141 -9.26 16.28 10.62
C ILE A 141 -9.98 16.55 9.30
N THR A 142 -10.30 17.83 9.06
CA THR A 142 -10.39 18.43 7.74
C THR A 142 -9.04 18.23 7.06
N ARG A 143 -8.82 17.00 6.58
CA ARG A 143 -8.09 16.79 5.34
C ARG A 143 -8.89 17.58 4.31
N THR A 144 -8.44 18.80 4.05
CA THR A 144 -8.90 19.62 2.94
C THR A 144 -8.53 18.91 1.65
N LYS A 145 -9.31 17.87 1.31
CA LYS A 145 -9.58 17.51 -0.07
C LYS A 145 -10.11 18.79 -0.67
N ALA A 146 -9.24 19.52 -1.36
CA ALA A 146 -9.69 20.53 -2.27
C ALA A 146 -10.61 19.80 -3.25
N GLU A 147 -11.92 20.01 -3.13
CA GLU A 147 -12.87 19.66 -4.17
C GLU A 147 -12.68 20.65 -5.31
N VAL A 148 -11.52 20.53 -5.96
CA VAL A 148 -11.31 21.00 -7.32
C VAL A 148 -12.27 20.19 -8.16
N LYS A 149 -13.50 20.70 -8.28
CA LYS A 149 -14.45 20.31 -9.31
C LYS A 149 -13.65 20.27 -10.62
N PRO A 150 -13.77 19.20 -11.43
CA PRO A 150 -13.15 19.16 -12.75
C PRO A 150 -13.79 20.20 -13.68
N ASN A 151 -13.43 21.46 -13.48
CA ASN A 151 -13.57 22.52 -14.47
C ASN A 151 -12.78 22.08 -15.71
N GLU A 152 -13.19 22.59 -16.87
CA GLU A 152 -13.04 21.98 -18.21
C GLU A 152 -11.60 21.68 -18.67
N THR A 153 -10.60 22.12 -17.92
CA THR A 153 -9.17 21.86 -18.13
C THR A 153 -8.68 20.48 -17.67
N HIS A 154 -9.49 19.71 -16.93
CA HIS A 154 -9.09 18.42 -16.31
C HIS A 154 -9.78 17.20 -16.94
N ILE A 155 -9.23 16.00 -16.69
CA ILE A 155 -9.80 14.75 -17.21
C ILE A 155 -11.23 14.47 -16.73
N SER A 156 -12.08 13.96 -17.63
CA SER A 156 -13.45 13.56 -17.29
C SER A 156 -13.48 12.31 -16.39
N GLN A 157 -14.62 12.04 -15.76
CA GLN A 157 -14.80 10.83 -14.93
C GLN A 157 -14.57 9.53 -15.73
N GLU A 158 -14.90 9.50 -17.02
CA GLU A 158 -14.59 8.35 -17.88
C GLU A 158 -13.09 8.17 -18.13
N MET A 159 -12.38 9.27 -18.37
CA MET A 159 -10.93 9.27 -18.54
C MET A 159 -10.23 8.84 -17.24
N ALA A 160 -10.72 9.33 -16.10
CA ALA A 160 -10.27 8.90 -14.78
C ALA A 160 -10.53 7.40 -14.52
N ARG A 161 -11.69 6.88 -14.97
CA ARG A 161 -12.01 5.45 -14.92
C ARG A 161 -11.09 4.61 -15.80
N LYS A 162 -10.88 4.99 -17.07
CA LYS A 162 -9.92 4.35 -18.00
C LYS A 162 -8.50 4.31 -17.43
N ILE A 163 -8.07 5.37 -16.73
CA ILE A 163 -6.79 5.41 -16.01
C ILE A 163 -6.77 4.44 -14.82
N LYS A 164 -7.83 4.37 -14.02
CA LYS A 164 -7.96 3.39 -12.93
C LYS A 164 -7.91 1.96 -13.46
N ASP A 165 -8.69 1.62 -14.49
CA ASP A 165 -8.76 0.26 -15.03
C ASP A 165 -7.40 -0.22 -15.56
N LEU A 166 -6.59 0.69 -16.14
CA LEU A 166 -5.19 0.42 -16.52
C LEU A 166 -4.25 0.24 -15.31
N VAL A 167 -4.48 0.95 -14.19
CA VAL A 167 -3.72 0.76 -12.94
C VAL A 167 -4.08 -0.58 -12.27
N ASP A 168 -5.34 -0.97 -12.28
CA ASP A 168 -5.81 -2.27 -11.80
C ASP A 168 -5.16 -3.42 -12.61
N GLU A 169 -5.07 -3.30 -13.94
CA GLU A 169 -4.33 -4.28 -14.77
C GLU A 169 -2.84 -4.34 -14.39
N ILE A 170 -2.18 -3.19 -14.18
CA ILE A 170 -0.75 -3.15 -13.77
C ILE A 170 -0.55 -3.87 -12.44
N VAL A 171 -1.38 -3.63 -11.43
CA VAL A 171 -1.24 -4.28 -10.12
C VAL A 171 -1.51 -5.77 -10.22
N ALA A 172 -2.51 -6.21 -10.99
CA ALA A 172 -2.77 -7.62 -11.24
C ALA A 172 -1.60 -8.33 -11.98
N LEU A 173 -0.93 -7.64 -12.91
CA LEU A 173 0.25 -8.17 -13.61
C LEU A 173 1.51 -8.17 -12.73
N GLU A 174 1.76 -7.11 -11.94
CA GLU A 174 2.84 -7.07 -10.95
C GLU A 174 2.72 -8.26 -9.98
N LEU A 175 1.52 -8.49 -9.42
CA LEU A 175 1.21 -9.60 -8.51
C LEU A 175 1.47 -10.99 -9.13
N LYS A 176 1.13 -11.20 -10.41
CA LYS A 176 1.38 -12.48 -11.09
C LYS A 176 2.85 -12.70 -11.46
N ILE A 177 3.56 -11.66 -11.90
CA ILE A 177 4.83 -11.80 -12.64
C ILE A 177 6.07 -11.56 -11.76
N ARG A 178 5.97 -10.74 -10.70
CA ARG A 178 7.13 -10.25 -9.92
C ARG A 178 7.12 -10.75 -8.48
N LYS A 179 8.32 -11.07 -7.97
CA LYS A 179 8.53 -11.51 -6.57
C LYS A 179 8.20 -10.43 -5.55
N ASN A 180 8.51 -9.17 -5.87
CA ASN A 180 8.18 -7.99 -5.07
C ASN A 180 7.20 -7.13 -5.90
N PRO A 181 5.89 -7.36 -5.81
CA PRO A 181 4.89 -6.71 -6.66
C PRO A 181 4.63 -5.26 -6.22
N ARG A 182 4.38 -4.38 -7.17
CA ARG A 182 4.11 -2.97 -6.88
C ARG A 182 2.64 -2.72 -6.51
N THR A 183 2.41 -2.15 -5.32
CA THR A 183 1.07 -1.87 -4.79
C THR A 183 0.37 -0.71 -5.51
N TYR A 184 -0.95 -0.61 -5.38
CA TYR A 184 -1.76 0.51 -5.89
C TYR A 184 -1.18 1.88 -5.53
N SER A 185 -0.90 2.13 -4.25
CA SER A 185 -0.29 3.39 -3.78
C SER A 185 1.02 3.69 -4.52
N GLY A 186 1.87 2.68 -4.71
CA GLY A 186 3.07 2.80 -5.52
C GLY A 186 2.78 3.20 -6.97
N VAL A 187 1.89 2.46 -7.67
CA VAL A 187 1.56 2.73 -9.09
C VAL A 187 0.98 4.14 -9.26
N TRP A 188 0.06 4.55 -8.39
CA TRP A 188 -0.45 5.93 -8.35
C TRP A 188 0.65 6.96 -8.14
N ALA A 189 1.55 6.78 -7.17
CA ALA A 189 2.67 7.71 -6.95
C ALA A 189 3.59 7.85 -8.17
N ALA A 190 3.80 6.78 -8.94
CA ALA A 190 4.59 6.82 -10.17
C ALA A 190 3.86 7.52 -11.33
N LEU A 191 2.55 7.29 -11.48
CA LEU A 191 1.72 7.99 -12.47
C LEU A 191 1.65 9.50 -12.16
N ASN A 192 1.35 9.85 -10.91
CA ASN A 192 1.24 11.22 -10.43
C ASN A 192 2.56 11.98 -10.67
N LYS A 193 3.71 11.37 -10.34
CA LYS A 193 5.04 11.92 -10.63
C LYS A 193 5.31 12.08 -12.15
N HIS A 194 4.87 11.15 -12.99
CA HIS A 194 5.06 11.23 -14.45
C HIS A 194 4.19 12.32 -15.12
N CYS A 195 3.00 12.59 -14.59
CA CYS A 195 2.09 13.62 -15.07
C CYS A 195 2.35 15.02 -14.46
N GLY A 196 3.12 15.08 -13.36
CA GLY A 196 3.43 16.31 -12.64
C GLY A 196 2.26 16.82 -11.79
N VAL A 197 1.56 15.90 -11.10
CA VAL A 197 0.34 16.19 -10.34
C VAL A 197 0.38 15.53 -8.95
N THR A 198 -0.41 16.04 -8.01
CA THR A 198 -0.54 15.44 -6.66
C THR A 198 -1.44 14.21 -6.66
N THR A 199 -2.48 14.18 -7.49
CA THR A 199 -3.41 13.05 -7.66
C THR A 199 -3.88 12.92 -9.11
N TYR A 200 -4.18 11.70 -9.56
CA TYR A 200 -4.57 11.42 -10.94
C TYR A 200 -5.85 12.14 -11.39
N LYS A 201 -6.75 12.49 -10.44
CA LYS A 201 -7.96 13.29 -10.73
C LYS A 201 -7.66 14.73 -11.14
N LEU A 202 -6.46 15.22 -10.85
CA LEU A 202 -5.96 16.54 -11.27
C LEU A 202 -5.04 16.46 -12.48
N ILE A 203 -5.11 15.39 -13.28
CA ILE A 203 -4.44 15.32 -14.58
C ILE A 203 -5.14 16.30 -15.54
N PRO A 204 -4.43 17.29 -16.11
CA PRO A 204 -4.96 18.15 -17.16
C PRO A 204 -5.26 17.36 -18.45
N LEU A 205 -6.23 17.84 -19.24
CA LEU A 205 -6.74 17.12 -20.41
C LEU A 205 -5.67 16.86 -21.48
N ASP A 206 -4.75 17.80 -21.73
CA ASP A 206 -3.59 17.64 -22.62
C ASP A 206 -2.69 16.46 -22.19
N ARG A 207 -2.60 16.20 -20.88
CA ARG A 207 -1.76 15.16 -20.30
C ARG A 207 -2.44 13.80 -20.22
N TYR A 208 -3.73 13.68 -20.59
CA TYR A 208 -4.44 12.40 -20.59
C TYR A 208 -3.76 11.36 -21.49
N THR A 209 -3.42 11.74 -22.72
CA THR A 209 -2.77 10.84 -23.70
C THR A 209 -1.38 10.39 -23.23
N LYS A 210 -0.64 11.28 -22.56
CA LYS A 210 0.65 11.00 -21.91
C LYS A 210 0.48 10.02 -20.73
N ALA A 211 -0.57 10.19 -19.91
CA ALA A 211 -0.90 9.30 -18.80
C ALA A 211 -1.25 7.88 -19.30
N GLU A 212 -2.18 7.78 -20.25
CA GLU A 212 -2.64 6.51 -20.83
C GLU A 212 -1.47 5.77 -21.50
N THR A 213 -0.67 6.47 -22.32
CA THR A 213 0.48 5.90 -23.02
C THR A 213 1.54 5.35 -22.04
N TYR A 214 1.77 6.04 -20.91
CA TYR A 214 2.70 5.58 -19.87
C TYR A 214 2.23 4.28 -19.21
N LEU A 215 0.95 4.19 -18.84
CA LEU A 215 0.37 2.99 -18.23
C LEU A 215 0.38 1.81 -19.22
N ARG A 216 -0.03 2.03 -20.48
CA ARG A 216 0.04 0.99 -21.53
C ARG A 216 1.48 0.51 -21.79
N LYS A 217 2.47 1.41 -21.79
CA LYS A 217 3.90 1.05 -21.85
C LYS A 217 4.38 0.31 -20.59
N TRP A 218 3.73 0.44 -19.44
CA TRP A 218 4.00 -0.37 -18.25
C TRP A 218 3.48 -1.80 -18.42
N ILE A 219 2.21 -1.94 -18.78
CA ILE A 219 1.54 -3.22 -19.07
C ILE A 219 2.36 -4.02 -20.08
N GLY A 220 2.77 -3.39 -21.20
CA GLY A 220 3.62 -4.02 -22.22
C GLY A 220 4.94 -4.55 -21.67
N ARG A 221 5.66 -3.76 -20.85
CA ARG A 221 6.94 -4.17 -20.21
C ARG A 221 6.78 -5.33 -19.22
N LEU A 222 5.67 -5.38 -18.48
CA LEU A 222 5.36 -6.49 -17.58
C LEU A 222 5.07 -7.76 -18.37
N GLN A 223 4.18 -7.68 -19.37
CA GLN A 223 3.86 -8.81 -20.23
C GLN A 223 5.06 -9.30 -21.05
N SER A 224 6.01 -8.44 -21.43
CA SER A 224 7.22 -8.82 -22.16
C SER A 224 8.38 -9.29 -21.27
N THR A 225 8.16 -9.47 -19.96
CA THR A 225 9.20 -9.97 -19.04
C THR A 225 9.38 -11.49 -19.22
N LYS A 226 10.62 -12.01 -19.20
CA LYS A 226 10.92 -13.45 -19.43
C LYS A 226 10.18 -14.44 -18.51
N SER A 227 9.73 -14.00 -17.33
CA SER A 227 8.92 -14.82 -16.41
C SER A 227 7.42 -14.82 -16.75
N ALA A 228 6.92 -13.89 -17.57
CA ALA A 228 5.49 -13.70 -17.81
C ALA A 228 4.79 -14.92 -18.42
N PRO A 229 5.32 -15.62 -19.46
CA PRO A 229 4.65 -16.80 -20.01
C PRO A 229 4.52 -17.90 -18.95
N LYS A 230 5.63 -18.20 -18.25
CA LYS A 230 5.70 -19.21 -17.17
C LYS A 230 4.86 -18.87 -15.92
N LYS A 231 4.42 -17.63 -15.75
CA LYS A 231 3.61 -17.17 -14.61
C LYS A 231 2.15 -16.84 -14.93
N MET A 232 1.83 -16.58 -16.20
CA MET A 232 0.47 -16.34 -16.66
C MET A 232 -0.17 -17.59 -17.32
N GLY A 233 0.62 -18.53 -17.82
CA GLY A 233 0.11 -19.74 -18.48
C GLY A 233 -0.75 -19.40 -19.70
N SER A 234 -1.92 -20.04 -19.83
CA SER A 234 -2.85 -19.81 -20.94
C SER A 234 -3.34 -18.35 -21.05
N ASP A 235 -3.44 -17.61 -19.94
CA ASP A 235 -3.78 -16.16 -19.91
C ASP A 235 -2.81 -15.33 -20.76
N TYR A 236 -1.53 -15.75 -20.85
CA TYR A 236 -0.54 -15.11 -21.72
C TYR A 236 -0.91 -15.25 -23.20
N ARG A 237 -0.99 -16.50 -23.68
CA ARG A 237 -1.23 -16.79 -25.10
C ARG A 237 -2.60 -16.26 -25.54
N ASN A 238 -3.63 -16.42 -24.72
CA ASN A 238 -4.97 -15.92 -25.00
C ASN A 238 -5.01 -14.40 -25.18
N LYS A 239 -4.33 -13.62 -24.32
CA LYS A 239 -4.22 -12.15 -24.47
C LYS A 239 -3.44 -11.75 -25.72
N LYS A 240 -2.38 -12.49 -26.09
CA LYS A 240 -1.65 -12.26 -27.34
C LYS A 240 -2.50 -12.57 -28.57
N TYR A 241 -3.21 -13.70 -28.60
CA TYR A 241 -4.13 -14.04 -29.69
C TYR A 241 -5.27 -13.03 -29.84
N ALA A 242 -5.89 -12.60 -28.74
CA ALA A 242 -6.95 -11.59 -28.75
C ALA A 242 -6.46 -10.26 -29.32
N TYR A 243 -5.27 -9.79 -28.88
CA TYR A 243 -4.66 -8.58 -29.44
C TYR A 243 -4.34 -8.75 -30.94
N ILE A 244 -3.71 -9.86 -31.35
CA ILE A 244 -3.34 -10.07 -32.75
C ILE A 244 -4.60 -10.09 -33.62
N LYS A 245 -5.61 -10.89 -33.30
CA LYS A 245 -6.86 -10.98 -34.06
C LYS A 245 -7.65 -9.66 -34.12
N LEU A 246 -7.70 -8.90 -33.02
CA LEU A 246 -8.38 -7.61 -33.00
C LEU A 246 -7.70 -6.60 -33.94
N ASN A 247 -6.37 -6.51 -33.89
CA ASN A 247 -5.61 -5.55 -34.71
C ASN A 247 -5.47 -6.00 -36.17
N MET A 248 -5.44 -7.31 -36.41
CA MET A 248 -5.53 -7.94 -37.73
C MET A 248 -6.80 -7.46 -38.46
N LYS A 249 -7.98 -7.65 -37.85
CA LYS A 249 -9.26 -7.18 -38.40
C LYS A 249 -9.37 -5.66 -38.48
N GLN A 250 -8.82 -4.92 -37.52
CA GLN A 250 -8.86 -3.44 -37.53
C GLN A 250 -7.96 -2.79 -38.59
N LEU A 251 -6.96 -3.50 -39.13
CA LEU A 251 -5.96 -2.94 -40.05
C LEU A 251 -5.94 -3.63 -41.43
N GLY A 252 -6.76 -4.67 -41.65
CA GLY A 252 -6.78 -5.44 -42.90
C GLY A 252 -5.49 -6.23 -43.19
N ILE A 253 -4.64 -6.45 -42.18
CA ILE A 253 -3.28 -7.02 -42.35
C ILE A 253 -3.25 -8.56 -42.37
N GLU A 254 -4.35 -9.20 -42.79
CA GLU A 254 -4.55 -10.65 -42.75
C GLU A 254 -3.54 -11.38 -43.63
N GLY A 255 -3.49 -11.10 -44.93
CA GLY A 255 -2.52 -11.72 -45.85
C GLY A 255 -1.05 -11.48 -45.44
N TRP A 256 -0.72 -10.30 -44.89
CA TRP A 256 0.62 -10.03 -44.37
C TRP A 256 0.97 -10.86 -43.13
N LEU A 257 -0.01 -11.15 -42.27
CA LEU A 257 0.21 -11.99 -41.10
C LEU A 257 0.43 -13.45 -41.52
N ASP A 258 -0.36 -13.95 -42.47
CA ASP A 258 -0.23 -15.32 -42.97
C ASP A 258 1.07 -15.52 -43.77
N GLU A 259 1.48 -14.53 -44.56
CA GLU A 259 2.80 -14.47 -45.20
C GLU A 259 3.93 -14.48 -44.14
N LEU A 260 3.83 -13.62 -43.11
CA LEU A 260 4.81 -13.58 -42.02
C LEU A 260 4.92 -14.93 -41.28
N LEU A 261 3.80 -15.62 -41.04
CA LEU A 261 3.79 -16.93 -40.39
C LEU A 261 4.45 -18.00 -41.26
N ARG A 262 4.10 -18.06 -42.55
CA ARG A 262 4.70 -18.99 -43.52
C ARG A 262 6.18 -18.74 -43.73
N VAL A 263 6.56 -17.52 -44.13
CA VAL A 263 7.93 -17.20 -44.58
C VAL A 263 8.93 -17.15 -43.42
N LYS A 264 8.54 -16.66 -42.24
CA LYS A 264 9.46 -16.44 -41.12
C LYS A 264 9.48 -17.54 -40.07
N TYR A 265 8.39 -18.32 -39.96
CA TYR A 265 8.23 -19.34 -38.92
C TYR A 265 7.83 -20.72 -39.46
N GLY A 266 7.51 -20.85 -40.75
CA GLY A 266 7.12 -22.12 -41.36
C GLY A 266 5.74 -22.66 -40.94
N VAL A 267 4.95 -21.89 -40.17
CA VAL A 267 3.67 -22.33 -39.60
C VAL A 267 2.47 -21.75 -40.34
N THR A 268 1.32 -22.42 -40.23
CA THR A 268 0.03 -21.96 -40.79
C THR A 268 -0.90 -21.36 -39.73
N SER A 269 -0.60 -21.51 -38.43
CA SER A 269 -1.43 -20.99 -37.35
C SER A 269 -0.64 -20.29 -36.25
N LEU A 270 -1.24 -19.24 -35.67
CA LEU A 270 -0.76 -18.61 -34.44
C LEU A 270 -0.68 -19.60 -33.26
N LYS A 271 -1.39 -20.73 -33.31
CA LYS A 271 -1.35 -21.78 -32.29
C LYS A 271 0.01 -22.46 -32.20
N ASP A 272 0.70 -22.61 -33.32
CA ASP A 272 1.84 -23.52 -33.48
C ASP A 272 3.17 -22.87 -33.05
N LEU A 273 3.17 -21.54 -32.91
CA LEU A 273 4.31 -20.74 -32.44
C LEU A 273 4.72 -21.08 -31.00
N THR A 274 6.01 -20.96 -30.68
CA THR A 274 6.45 -20.89 -29.27
C THR A 274 6.01 -19.58 -28.60
N ASP A 275 6.05 -19.51 -27.26
CA ASP A 275 5.71 -18.29 -26.51
C ASP A 275 6.62 -17.10 -26.86
N GLU A 276 7.87 -17.36 -27.27
CA GLU A 276 8.81 -16.33 -27.70
C GLU A 276 8.48 -15.82 -29.12
N GLU A 277 8.10 -16.70 -30.03
CA GLU A 277 7.72 -16.34 -31.40
C GLU A 277 6.37 -15.63 -31.44
N LEU A 278 5.40 -16.08 -30.64
CA LEU A 278 4.14 -15.36 -30.43
C LEU A 278 4.37 -13.93 -29.90
N GLN A 279 5.40 -13.72 -29.06
CA GLN A 279 5.81 -12.40 -28.59
C GLN A 279 6.57 -11.59 -29.67
N LYS A 280 7.34 -12.23 -30.57
CA LYS A 280 7.94 -11.59 -31.75
C LYS A 280 6.84 -11.13 -32.74
N VAL A 281 5.86 -11.99 -33.06
CA VAL A 281 4.71 -11.67 -33.92
C VAL A 281 3.84 -10.57 -33.32
N TYR A 282 3.53 -10.64 -32.01
CA TYR A 282 2.82 -9.57 -31.30
C TYR A 282 3.54 -8.22 -31.42
N ASN A 283 4.87 -8.20 -31.29
CA ASN A 283 5.67 -6.98 -31.47
C ASN A 283 5.58 -6.45 -32.91
N SER A 284 5.64 -7.33 -33.93
CA SER A 284 5.49 -6.94 -35.34
C SER A 284 4.11 -6.32 -35.63
N VAL A 285 3.02 -6.93 -35.13
CA VAL A 285 1.65 -6.38 -35.26
C VAL A 285 1.52 -5.03 -34.55
N SER A 286 2.07 -4.91 -33.34
CA SER A 286 2.10 -3.66 -32.57
C SER A 286 2.86 -2.54 -33.32
N SER A 287 3.99 -2.88 -33.95
CA SER A 287 4.76 -1.94 -34.79
C SER A 287 3.98 -1.50 -36.03
N LYS A 288 3.31 -2.41 -36.76
CA LYS A 288 2.43 -2.01 -37.88
C LYS A 288 1.29 -1.09 -37.41
N LYS A 289 0.67 -1.35 -36.25
CA LYS A 289 -0.34 -0.45 -35.67
C LYS A 289 0.21 0.94 -35.33
N ALA A 290 1.44 1.01 -34.82
CA ALA A 290 2.10 2.28 -34.54
C ALA A 290 2.41 3.09 -35.81
N SER A 291 2.77 2.40 -36.91
CA SER A 291 2.97 3.03 -38.22
C SER A 291 1.66 3.49 -38.86
N ALA A 292 0.58 2.71 -38.76
CA ALA A 292 -0.75 3.05 -39.30
C ALA A 292 -1.52 4.11 -38.47
N LYS A 293 -0.87 4.74 -37.49
CA LYS A 293 -1.38 5.87 -36.70
C LYS A 293 -0.45 7.09 -36.73
N ARG A 294 0.44 7.13 -37.73
CA ARG A 294 1.28 8.28 -38.09
C ARG A 294 0.81 8.82 -39.43
#